data_AF-A0A383E2H0-F1
#
_entry.id   AF-A0A383E2H0-F1
#
_cell.length_a   1.000
_cell.length_b   1.000
_cell.length_c   1.000
_cell.angle_alpha   90.00
_cell.angle_beta   90.00
_cell.angle_gamma   90.00
#
_symmetry.space_group_name_H-M   'P 1'
#
loop_
_entity.id
_entity.type
_entity.pdbx_description
1 polymer ?
#
loop_
_entity_poly.entity_id
_entity_poly.type
_entity_poly.pdbx_seq_one_letter_code
_entity_poly.pdbx_strand_id
1 'polypeptide(L)'
;MNIVGSVVFSLEAMARVVSILLCVLTCAVHAGTPEAMSLLKANCFSCHNPNKKKGGLDLTTRTATLRGSEEGKVLLPGKASASRLIQVLQSAADPHMPPKGQLSPSAIGALEKWVNAGAKWNASLLKDRARPTHD
;
A
#
# COMPACT_ATOMS: atom_id res chain seq x y z
N MET A 1 12.72 -12.01 53.23
CA MET A 1 11.62 -11.82 52.25
C MET A 1 12.09 -10.77 51.24
N ASN A 2 12.57 -11.19 50.07
CA ASN A 2 13.29 -10.33 49.12
C ASN A 2 12.33 -9.48 48.27
N ILE A 3 11.91 -8.34 48.82
CA ILE A 3 11.05 -7.36 48.13
C ILE A 3 11.70 -6.89 46.82
N VAL A 4 13.03 -6.75 46.79
CA VAL A 4 13.79 -6.28 45.62
C VAL A 4 13.64 -7.21 44.39
N GLY A 5 13.53 -8.52 44.58
CA GLY A 5 13.42 -9.48 43.47
C GLY A 5 12.07 -9.42 42.75
N SER A 6 10.97 -9.21 43.48
CA SER A 6 9.62 -9.16 42.90
C SER A 6 9.36 -7.89 42.07
N VAL A 7 10.00 -6.76 42.43
CA VAL A 7 9.87 -5.50 41.67
C VAL A 7 10.65 -5.59 40.34
N VAL A 8 11.86 -6.16 40.37
CA VAL A 8 12.69 -6.35 39.15
C VAL A 8 11.99 -7.28 38.16
N PHE A 9 11.43 -8.40 38.62
CA PHE A 9 10.69 -9.35 37.78
C PHE A 9 9.45 -8.72 37.12
N SER A 10 8.77 -7.80 37.83
CA SER A 10 7.57 -7.10 37.34
C SER A 10 7.92 -6.04 36.28
N LEU A 11 9.05 -5.34 36.45
CA LEU A 11 9.53 -4.34 35.48
C LEU A 11 10.02 -5.00 34.18
N GLU A 12 10.69 -6.16 34.27
CA GLU A 12 11.08 -6.95 33.09
C GLU A 12 9.87 -7.50 32.34
N ALA A 13 8.83 -7.95 33.04
CA ALA A 13 7.58 -8.39 32.44
C ALA A 13 6.85 -7.23 31.72
N MET A 14 6.77 -6.06 32.35
CA MET A 14 6.20 -4.85 31.73
C MET A 14 6.99 -4.43 30.49
N ALA A 15 8.32 -4.44 30.53
CA ALA A 15 9.17 -4.09 29.39
C ALA A 15 8.97 -5.05 28.20
N ARG A 16 8.73 -6.35 28.46
CA ARG A 16 8.39 -7.34 27.41
C ARG A 16 7.00 -7.12 26.83
N VAL A 17 6.00 -6.82 27.65
CA VAL A 17 4.64 -6.52 27.19
C VAL A 17 4.62 -5.23 26.35
N VAL A 18 5.33 -4.19 26.77
CA VAL A 18 5.47 -2.92 26.02
C VAL A 18 6.20 -3.14 24.70
N SER A 19 7.26 -3.95 24.68
CA SER A 19 8.00 -4.30 23.45
C SER A 19 7.17 -5.12 22.46
N ILE A 20 6.36 -6.06 22.95
CA ILE A 20 5.43 -6.85 22.12
C ILE A 20 4.33 -5.94 21.55
N LEU A 21 3.73 -5.08 22.37
CA LEU A 21 2.73 -4.09 21.93
C LEU A 21 3.29 -3.17 20.85
N LEU A 22 4.49 -2.64 21.03
CA LEU A 22 5.16 -1.77 20.06
C LEU A 22 5.50 -2.52 18.74
N CYS A 23 5.88 -3.79 18.83
CA CYS A 23 6.14 -4.62 17.65
C CYS A 23 4.85 -4.92 16.87
N VAL A 24 3.75 -5.24 17.55
CA VAL A 24 2.44 -5.47 16.91
C VAL A 24 1.92 -4.21 16.24
N LEU A 25 2.04 -3.05 16.91
CA LEU A 25 1.68 -1.75 16.35
C LEU A 25 2.48 -1.47 15.07
N THR A 26 3.80 -1.68 15.06
CA THR A 26 4.64 -1.38 13.88
C THR A 26 4.40 -2.34 12.70
N CYS A 27 4.08 -3.61 12.94
CA CYS A 27 3.68 -4.58 11.92
C CYS A 27 2.35 -4.21 11.25
N ALA A 28 1.34 -3.80 12.02
CA ALA A 28 0.05 -3.38 11.48
C ALA A 28 0.18 -2.21 10.52
N VAL A 29 1.09 -1.26 10.79
CA VAL A 29 1.26 -0.09 9.93
C VAL A 29 2.00 -0.39 8.62
N HIS A 30 2.58 -1.58 8.40
CA HIS A 30 3.31 -1.92 7.16
C HIS A 30 2.64 -3.00 6.31
N ALA A 31 1.49 -3.52 6.76
CA ALA A 31 0.76 -4.56 6.05
C ALA A 31 0.49 -4.17 4.58
N GLY A 32 0.86 -5.05 3.64
CA GLY A 32 0.53 -4.92 2.21
C GLY A 32 1.36 -3.92 1.39
N THR A 33 2.27 -3.13 2.00
CA THR A 33 3.07 -2.15 1.24
C THR A 33 3.94 -2.79 0.15
N PRO A 34 4.66 -3.90 0.39
CA PRO A 34 5.49 -4.50 -0.65
C PRO A 34 4.73 -5.03 -1.86
N GLU A 35 3.61 -5.70 -1.62
CA GLU A 35 2.75 -6.24 -2.66
C GLU A 35 2.13 -5.12 -3.50
N ALA A 36 1.60 -4.08 -2.86
CA ALA A 36 1.04 -2.92 -3.58
C ALA A 36 2.08 -2.22 -4.47
N MET A 37 3.31 -2.02 -3.99
CA MET A 37 4.38 -1.44 -4.81
C MET A 37 4.68 -2.30 -6.04
N SER A 38 4.70 -3.62 -5.87
CA SER A 38 4.90 -4.56 -6.97
C SER A 38 3.78 -4.49 -8.00
N LEU A 39 2.52 -4.50 -7.56
CA LEU A 39 1.34 -4.40 -8.41
C LEU A 39 1.30 -3.08 -9.19
N LEU A 40 1.59 -1.95 -8.54
CA LEU A 40 1.66 -0.64 -9.20
C LEU A 40 2.74 -0.62 -10.28
N LYS A 41 3.94 -1.14 -9.98
CA LYS A 41 5.03 -1.21 -10.94
C LYS A 41 4.69 -2.09 -12.13
N ALA A 42 4.11 -3.26 -11.88
CA ALA A 42 3.81 -4.23 -12.92
C ALA A 42 2.67 -3.78 -13.85
N ASN A 43 1.62 -3.15 -13.29
CA ASN A 43 0.34 -2.96 -13.96
C ASN A 43 0.00 -1.50 -14.29
N CYS A 44 0.60 -0.51 -13.62
CA CYS A 44 0.22 0.90 -13.76
C CYS A 44 1.29 1.75 -14.46
N PHE A 45 2.58 1.52 -14.14
CA PHE A 45 3.65 2.46 -14.53
C PHE A 45 3.90 2.52 -16.04
N SER A 46 3.52 1.50 -16.81
CA SER A 46 3.69 1.53 -18.27
C SER A 46 2.89 2.66 -18.96
N CYS A 47 1.78 3.10 -18.35
CA CYS A 47 0.87 4.10 -18.91
C CYS A 47 0.64 5.32 -18.01
N HIS A 48 1.06 5.27 -16.74
CA HIS A 48 0.93 6.36 -15.76
C HIS A 48 2.30 6.72 -15.18
N ASN A 49 3.14 7.33 -16.00
CA ASN A 49 4.49 7.75 -15.66
C ASN A 49 4.81 9.15 -16.21
N PRO A 50 5.94 9.78 -15.86
CA PRO A 50 6.25 11.15 -16.25
C PRO A 50 6.27 11.39 -17.77
N ASN A 51 6.62 10.38 -18.57
CA ASN A 51 6.73 10.47 -20.02
C ASN A 51 5.42 10.12 -20.73
N LYS A 52 4.61 9.26 -20.12
CA LYS A 52 3.32 8.80 -20.62
C LYS A 52 2.32 8.90 -19.48
N LYS A 53 1.64 10.04 -19.40
CA LYS A 53 0.65 10.39 -18.36
C LYS A 53 -0.76 10.18 -18.89
N LYS A 54 -1.20 8.93 -19.08
CA LYS A 54 -2.58 8.68 -19.53
C LYS A 54 -3.56 9.25 -18.49
N GLY A 55 -4.52 10.05 -18.94
CA GLY A 55 -5.44 10.79 -18.05
C GLY A 55 -4.73 11.81 -17.14
N GLY A 56 -3.58 12.36 -17.57
CA GLY A 56 -2.81 13.33 -16.77
C GLY A 56 -2.18 12.76 -15.51
N LEU A 57 -2.19 11.44 -15.33
CA LEU A 57 -1.83 10.77 -14.08
C LEU A 57 -0.41 10.17 -14.12
N ASP A 58 0.36 10.41 -13.06
CA ASP A 58 1.65 9.79 -12.79
C ASP A 58 1.60 9.05 -11.45
N LEU A 59 1.78 7.73 -11.51
CA LEU A 59 1.75 6.83 -10.35
C LEU A 59 3.14 6.39 -9.90
N THR A 60 4.21 6.86 -10.53
CA THR A 60 5.57 6.34 -10.26
C THR A 60 6.18 6.83 -8.94
N THR A 61 5.59 7.87 -8.34
CA THR A 61 6.02 8.41 -7.04
C THR A 61 4.83 8.65 -6.13
N ARG A 62 5.07 8.58 -4.81
CA ARG A 62 4.05 8.92 -3.81
C ARG A 62 3.48 10.32 -4.02
N THR A 63 4.37 11.31 -4.21
CA THR A 63 3.98 12.71 -4.34
C THR A 63 3.10 12.92 -5.57
N ALA A 64 3.45 12.35 -6.71
CA ALA A 64 2.62 12.42 -7.92
C ALA A 64 1.28 11.69 -7.75
N THR A 65 1.29 10.50 -7.13
CA THR A 65 0.09 9.72 -6.87
C THR A 65 -0.90 10.46 -5.97
N LEU A 66 -0.39 11.11 -4.90
CA LEU A 66 -1.21 11.90 -3.98
C LEU A 66 -1.62 13.24 -4.57
N ARG A 67 -0.86 13.82 -5.52
CA ARG A 67 -1.28 15.00 -6.26
C ARG A 67 -2.56 14.69 -7.03
N GLY A 68 -2.60 13.55 -7.71
CA GLY A 68 -3.74 13.10 -8.52
C GLY A 68 -3.55 13.36 -10.01
N SER A 69 -4.65 13.26 -10.76
CA SER A 69 -4.74 13.60 -12.18
C SER A 69 -5.23 15.03 -12.37
N GLU A 70 -5.41 15.45 -13.63
CA GLU A 70 -6.06 16.72 -13.97
C GLU A 70 -7.52 16.77 -13.50
N GLU A 71 -8.17 15.62 -13.33
CA GLU A 71 -9.54 15.48 -12.81
C GLU A 71 -9.60 15.45 -11.27
N GLY A 72 -8.45 15.54 -10.58
CA GLY A 72 -8.37 15.63 -9.13
C GLY A 72 -7.76 14.41 -8.45
N LYS A 73 -8.13 14.19 -7.18
CA LYS A 73 -7.54 13.13 -6.34
C LYS A 73 -7.96 11.75 -6.82
N VAL A 74 -6.99 10.93 -7.21
CA VAL A 74 -7.24 9.53 -7.61
C VAL A 74 -7.09 8.54 -6.45
N LEU A 75 -6.32 8.90 -5.43
CA LEU A 75 -6.01 8.07 -4.28
C LEU A 75 -6.30 8.83 -2.99
N LEU A 76 -7.14 8.24 -2.14
CA LEU A 76 -7.49 8.76 -0.82
C LEU A 76 -7.00 7.77 0.24
N PRO A 77 -5.85 8.02 0.89
CA PRO A 77 -5.35 7.18 1.97
C PRO A 77 -6.42 6.98 3.06
N GLY A 78 -6.62 5.73 3.47
CA GLY A 78 -7.65 5.33 4.44
C GLY A 78 -9.05 5.11 3.86
N LYS A 79 -9.27 5.40 2.57
CA LYS A 79 -10.60 5.33 1.94
C LYS A 79 -10.52 4.65 0.56
N ALA A 80 -10.30 3.33 0.55
CA ALA A 80 -10.19 2.56 -0.69
C ALA A 80 -11.44 2.67 -1.57
N SER A 81 -12.63 2.49 -0.99
CA SER A 81 -13.92 2.54 -1.72
C SER A 81 -14.20 3.90 -2.37
N ALA A 82 -13.69 4.99 -1.79
CA ALA A 82 -13.82 6.34 -2.34
C ALA A 82 -12.66 6.73 -3.28
N SER A 83 -11.62 5.89 -3.40
CA SER A 83 -10.47 6.17 -4.26
C SER A 83 -10.75 5.75 -5.69
N ARG A 84 -10.71 6.71 -6.63
CA ARG A 84 -10.90 6.42 -8.07
C ARG A 84 -9.94 5.34 -8.57
N LEU A 85 -8.70 5.31 -8.05
CA LEU A 85 -7.70 4.30 -8.36
C LEU A 85 -8.21 2.87 -8.15
N ILE A 86 -9.04 2.63 -7.13
CA ILE A 86 -9.61 1.31 -6.82
C ILE A 86 -10.87 1.06 -7.67
N GLN A 87 -11.71 2.08 -7.82
CA GLN A 87 -12.99 1.96 -8.54
C GLN A 87 -12.78 1.53 -9.99
N VAL A 88 -11.74 2.05 -10.67
CA VAL A 88 -11.45 1.71 -12.08
C VAL A 88 -10.91 0.28 -12.26
N LEU A 89 -10.52 -0.41 -11.18
CA LEU A 89 -10.02 -1.79 -11.25
C LEU A 89 -11.13 -2.83 -11.40
N GLN A 90 -12.38 -2.44 -11.15
CA GLN A 90 -13.51 -3.33 -11.29
C GLN A 90 -13.77 -3.61 -12.78
N SER A 91 -14.12 -4.84 -13.11
CA SER A 91 -14.33 -5.27 -14.50
C SER A 91 -15.45 -4.50 -15.21
N ALA A 92 -16.45 -4.04 -14.46
CA ALA A 92 -17.58 -3.26 -14.96
C ALA A 92 -17.32 -1.73 -14.99
N ALA A 93 -16.12 -1.27 -14.61
CA ALA A 93 -15.82 0.15 -14.57
C ALA A 93 -15.62 0.74 -15.98
N ASP A 94 -15.99 2.01 -16.14
CA ASP A 94 -15.69 2.81 -17.32
C ASP A 94 -14.95 4.12 -16.94
N PRO A 95 -13.71 4.35 -17.40
CA PRO A 95 -12.85 3.35 -18.05
C PRO A 95 -12.38 2.27 -17.08
N HIS A 96 -12.23 1.04 -17.57
CA HIS A 96 -11.59 -0.06 -16.86
C HIS A 96 -10.06 0.04 -16.94
N MET A 97 -9.38 -0.27 -15.83
CA MET A 97 -7.93 -0.36 -15.73
C MET A 97 -7.49 -1.65 -15.01
N PRO A 98 -6.40 -2.29 -15.43
CA PRO A 98 -5.62 -2.02 -16.64
C PRO A 98 -6.38 -2.35 -17.95
N PRO A 99 -6.12 -1.65 -19.06
CA PRO A 99 -6.87 -1.84 -20.31
C PRO A 99 -6.60 -3.19 -21.01
N LYS A 100 -5.54 -3.90 -20.62
CA LYS A 100 -5.09 -5.15 -21.25
C LYS A 100 -5.43 -6.40 -20.43
N GLY A 101 -6.35 -6.30 -19.47
CA GLY A 101 -6.80 -7.45 -18.69
C GLY A 101 -7.21 -7.08 -17.28
N GLN A 102 -8.01 -7.96 -16.70
CA GLN A 102 -8.54 -7.83 -15.35
C GLN A 102 -7.50 -8.28 -14.33
N LEU A 103 -7.27 -7.47 -13.29
CA LEU A 103 -6.50 -7.91 -12.13
C LEU A 103 -7.25 -8.99 -11.34
N SER A 104 -6.52 -9.93 -10.76
CA SER A 104 -7.13 -10.94 -9.90
C SER A 104 -7.81 -10.29 -8.68
N PRO A 105 -8.86 -10.92 -8.13
CA PRO A 105 -9.53 -10.41 -6.93
C PRO A 105 -8.55 -10.21 -5.76
N SER A 106 -7.55 -11.09 -5.64
CA SER A 106 -6.50 -10.98 -4.63
C SER A 106 -5.65 -9.72 -4.82
N ALA A 107 -5.22 -9.42 -6.05
CA ALA A 107 -4.43 -8.23 -6.35
C ALA A 107 -5.22 -6.94 -6.08
N ILE A 108 -6.52 -6.90 -6.43
CA ILE A 108 -7.39 -5.76 -6.10
C ILE A 108 -7.52 -5.61 -4.59
N GLY A 109 -7.80 -6.71 -3.87
CA GLY A 109 -7.89 -6.71 -2.41
C GLY A 109 -6.60 -6.28 -1.71
N ALA A 110 -5.43 -6.62 -2.26
CA ALA A 110 -4.14 -6.16 -1.75
C ALA A 110 -3.99 -4.64 -1.89
N LEU A 111 -4.38 -4.08 -3.05
CA LEU A 111 -4.39 -2.63 -3.26
C LEU A 111 -5.40 -1.94 -2.32
N GLU A 112 -6.61 -2.48 -2.16
CA GLU A 112 -7.61 -1.94 -1.23
C GLU A 112 -7.11 -1.89 0.21
N LYS A 113 -6.54 -3.01 0.71
CA LYS A 113 -5.94 -3.07 2.03
C LYS A 113 -4.83 -2.05 2.20
N TRP A 114 -3.95 -1.94 1.20
CA TRP A 114 -2.88 -0.96 1.20
C TRP A 114 -3.40 0.48 1.26
N VAL A 115 -4.44 0.82 0.49
CA VAL A 115 -5.06 2.15 0.55
C VAL A 115 -5.68 2.39 1.92
N ASN A 116 -6.45 1.43 2.45
CA ASN A 116 -7.08 1.54 3.77
C ASN A 116 -6.05 1.64 4.91
N ALA A 117 -4.87 1.04 4.76
CA ALA A 117 -3.74 1.17 5.69
C ALA A 117 -2.98 2.50 5.56
N GLY A 118 -3.49 3.46 4.78
CA GLY A 118 -2.91 4.79 4.62
C GLY A 118 -1.95 4.93 3.44
N ALA A 119 -1.97 3.98 2.50
CA ALA A 119 -1.22 4.02 1.24
C ALA A 119 0.27 4.35 1.43
N LYS A 120 0.91 3.64 2.36
CA LYS A 120 2.35 3.83 2.61
C LYS A 120 3.17 3.56 1.37
N TRP A 121 4.20 4.36 1.16
CA TRP A 121 5.04 4.23 -0.02
C TRP A 121 6.43 3.76 0.36
N ASN A 122 6.93 2.75 -0.35
CA ASN A 122 8.31 2.32 -0.20
C ASN A 122 9.02 2.32 -1.55
N ALA A 123 9.73 3.41 -1.83
CA ALA A 123 10.43 3.61 -3.09
C ALA A 123 11.58 2.61 -3.31
N SER A 124 12.16 2.02 -2.26
CA SER A 124 13.21 1.01 -2.41
C SER A 124 12.70 -0.32 -2.97
N LEU A 125 11.39 -0.56 -2.91
CA LEU A 125 10.76 -1.75 -3.51
C LEU A 125 10.53 -1.59 -5.02
N LEU A 126 10.51 -0.34 -5.50
CA LEU A 126 10.29 0.00 -6.90
C LEU A 126 11.59 0.00 -7.71
N LYS A 127 12.74 0.17 -7.05
CA LYS A 127 14.07 0.03 -7.65
C LYS A 127 14.30 -1.44 -8.00
N ASP A 128 14.47 -1.71 -9.30
CA ASP A 128 15.07 -2.90 -9.91
C ASP A 128 14.71 -4.31 -9.41
N ARG A 129 13.51 -4.52 -8.86
CA ARG A 129 12.92 -5.86 -8.78
C ARG A 129 12.21 -6.21 -10.08
N ALA A 130 12.51 -7.41 -10.60
CA ALA A 130 11.82 -8.01 -11.74
C ALA A 130 10.31 -8.12 -11.46
N ARG A 131 9.51 -7.99 -12.53
CA ARG A 131 8.04 -8.17 -12.49
C ARG A 131 7.72 -9.57 -11.94
N PRO A 132 6.93 -9.73 -10.86
CA PRO A 132 6.36 -11.03 -10.53
C PRO A 132 5.46 -11.47 -11.67
N THR A 133 5.67 -12.67 -12.17
CA THR A 133 4.72 -13.35 -13.04
C THR A 133 3.47 -13.65 -12.22
N HIS A 134 2.29 -13.40 -12.79
CA HIS A 134 1.03 -13.82 -12.19
C HIS A 134 0.78 -15.27 -12.62
N ASP A 135 1.22 -16.22 -11.80
CA ASP A 135 0.79 -17.62 -11.79
C ASP A 135 -0.53 -17.80 -11.03
#